data_AF-S8FNJ7-F1
#
_entry.id   AF-S8FNJ7-F1
#
_cell.length_a   1.000
_cell.length_b   1.000
_cell.length_c   1.000
_cell.angle_alpha   90.00
_cell.angle_beta   90.00
_cell.angle_gamma   90.00
#
_symmetry.space_group_name_H-M   'P 1'
#
loop_
_entity.id
_entity.type
_entity.pdbx_description
1 polymer ?
#
loop_
_entity_poly.entity_id
_entity_poly.type
_entity_poly.pdbx_seq_one_letter_code
_entity_poly.pdbx_strand_id
1 'polypeptide(L)'
;MTDSPDGTESVGAESGEDGQLTIRIPNPKVYLARQSQWKGRRGKPRCDHCRLNNLKCDRVLPTCNHCAWGAGRECKYTPLPTPAHRGIPRCDRCRYKNLKCDRSLPMCNHCIEDNEDDCNYTPKKRHKVPTENQGTTPKGDGSVTPYASKTASFLVSEVPSEHEGETPAESSTINGSGNAATSGGKPAFEAELRTEPQIKQYRPPGSPAPGNDTMDIDSSMFQQVGPDGSTTWVRKLALPPLGAKLVPPPPPLASGSGYPRPFVFDQAMIVTMPHIDPWSHPMFAPLPAVVLQTLATITAIEMPARHVFDESLIRFVGGLAPELRETATFIADVYADVVHAVAEGLVAELSPRLQLWATCHHARAGSRKQHLLILPRDAYFNMEAADEEGLRAAYVALTDGEPVPSKPEESATGPLATLDPLAVFDRVPVQSQIYDILVYTHRNHSSAPSMLAEARRIGIATITWPMVEIFTRLCPHCKIRGKNNNARAAAEEEQTPSASRASSHISKR
;
A
#
# COMPACT_ATOMS: atom_id res chain seq x y z
N MET A 1 17.61 -52.00 31.87
CA MET A 1 16.93 -53.30 31.71
C MET A 1 15.44 -53.07 31.73
N THR A 2 14.81 -53.07 30.56
CA THR A 2 13.43 -53.51 30.31
C THR A 2 13.23 -53.44 28.80
N ASP A 3 13.17 -54.63 28.21
CA ASP A 3 12.98 -54.95 26.80
C ASP A 3 11.54 -54.71 26.31
N SER A 4 11.43 -54.29 25.04
CA SER A 4 10.58 -54.75 23.91
C SER A 4 9.24 -55.49 24.16
N PRO A 5 8.25 -55.38 23.25
CA PRO A 5 8.31 -56.14 21.99
C PRO A 5 7.84 -55.46 20.69
N ASP A 6 8.47 -55.92 19.62
CA ASP A 6 8.11 -55.87 18.21
C ASP A 6 6.71 -56.45 17.92
N GLY A 7 6.07 -55.91 16.87
CA GLY A 7 4.80 -56.38 16.32
C GLY A 7 4.75 -56.20 14.79
N THR A 8 5.27 -57.21 14.10
CA THR A 8 4.87 -57.80 12.80
C THR A 8 4.00 -57.01 11.79
N GLU A 9 4.61 -56.73 10.64
CA GLU A 9 4.21 -57.10 9.26
C GLU A 9 2.73 -57.48 8.96
N SER A 10 2.12 -56.76 8.01
CA SER A 10 1.11 -57.30 7.10
C SER A 10 1.09 -56.54 5.76
N VAL A 11 1.44 -57.28 4.72
CA VAL A 11 1.22 -56.99 3.30
C VAL A 11 -0.24 -57.27 2.96
N GLY A 12 -0.89 -56.35 2.25
CA GLY A 12 -2.26 -56.50 1.76
C GLY A 12 -2.50 -55.58 0.56
N ALA A 13 -2.90 -56.18 -0.54
CA ALA A 13 -3.00 -55.63 -1.88
C ALA A 13 -4.33 -54.87 -2.14
N GLU A 14 -4.27 -53.96 -3.13
CA GLU A 14 -5.31 -53.61 -4.12
C GLU A 14 -6.73 -53.23 -3.67
N SER A 15 -7.15 -52.00 -3.97
CA SER A 15 -8.32 -51.71 -4.83
C SER A 15 -8.54 -50.20 -5.00
N GLY A 16 -8.86 -49.78 -6.22
CA GLY A 16 -9.11 -48.39 -6.59
C GLY A 16 -10.32 -47.80 -5.88
N GLU A 17 -10.21 -46.52 -5.55
CA GLU A 17 -11.32 -45.73 -5.03
C GLU A 17 -11.41 -44.43 -5.83
N ASP A 18 -12.51 -44.31 -6.57
CA ASP A 18 -12.90 -43.13 -7.32
C ASP A 18 -12.94 -41.89 -6.42
N GLY A 19 -12.25 -40.83 -6.86
CA GLY A 19 -12.19 -39.54 -6.20
C GLY A 19 -13.55 -38.83 -6.18
N GLN A 20 -14.42 -39.23 -5.25
CA GLN A 20 -15.61 -38.51 -4.88
C GLN A 20 -15.19 -37.22 -4.15
N LEU A 21 -15.24 -36.09 -4.86
CA LEU A 21 -15.05 -34.75 -4.27
C LEU A 21 -16.21 -34.46 -3.30
N THR A 22 -16.11 -34.97 -2.07
CA THR A 22 -16.96 -34.54 -0.95
C THR A 22 -16.63 -33.09 -0.61
N ILE A 23 -17.39 -32.16 -1.19
CA ILE A 23 -17.40 -30.76 -0.77
C ILE A 23 -17.92 -30.74 0.67
N ARG A 24 -17.03 -30.53 1.65
CA ARG A 24 -17.41 -30.36 3.06
C ARG A 24 -18.30 -29.14 3.21
N ILE A 25 -19.61 -29.34 3.31
CA ILE A 25 -20.58 -28.28 3.63
C ILE A 25 -20.39 -27.90 5.11
N PRO A 26 -20.02 -26.66 5.44
CA PRO A 26 -19.86 -26.25 6.83
C PRO A 26 -21.19 -26.36 7.59
N ASN A 27 -21.09 -26.78 8.85
CA ASN A 27 -22.19 -26.97 9.78
C ASN A 27 -23.23 -25.81 9.72
N PRO A 28 -24.53 -26.10 9.48
CA PRO A 28 -25.57 -25.08 9.28
C PRO A 28 -25.76 -24.13 10.47
N LYS A 29 -25.33 -24.53 11.68
CA LYS A 29 -25.39 -23.66 12.87
C LYS A 29 -24.44 -22.47 12.81
N VAL A 30 -23.34 -22.56 12.05
CA VAL A 30 -22.38 -21.45 11.87
C VAL A 30 -22.95 -20.38 10.91
N TYR A 31 -23.85 -20.76 10.01
CA TYR A 31 -24.41 -19.87 8.99
C TYR A 31 -25.46 -18.90 9.56
N LEU A 32 -26.21 -19.32 10.57
CA LEU A 32 -27.23 -18.48 11.23
C LEU A 32 -26.60 -17.37 12.09
N ALA A 33 -25.46 -17.63 12.73
CA ALA A 33 -24.78 -16.65 13.58
C ALA A 33 -24.04 -15.54 12.80
N ARG A 34 -23.61 -15.81 11.56
CA ARG A 34 -22.84 -14.86 10.72
C ARG A 34 -23.67 -13.94 9.83
N GLN A 35 -24.98 -14.13 9.70
CA GLN A 35 -25.83 -13.24 8.89
C GLN A 35 -26.06 -11.85 9.52
N SER A 36 -25.88 -11.70 10.83
CA SER A 36 -26.10 -10.42 11.54
C SER A 36 -25.03 -9.36 11.28
N GLN A 37 -23.86 -9.73 10.71
CA GLN A 37 -22.71 -8.84 10.49
C GLN A 37 -22.56 -8.29 9.05
N TRP A 38 -23.47 -8.59 8.12
CA TRP A 38 -23.43 -8.05 6.74
C TRP A 38 -23.91 -6.58 6.63
N LYS A 39 -23.58 -5.76 7.62
CA LYS A 39 -24.16 -4.43 7.85
C LYS A 39 -23.40 -3.32 7.09
N GLY A 40 -23.23 -3.49 5.79
CA GLY A 40 -23.00 -2.36 4.90
C GLY A 40 -24.31 -1.55 4.75
N ARG A 41 -24.24 -0.21 4.68
CA ARG A 41 -25.45 0.66 4.50
C ARG A 41 -26.27 0.35 3.24
N ARG A 42 -25.75 -0.44 2.29
CA ARG A 42 -26.47 -0.96 1.10
C ARG A 42 -26.97 -2.42 1.22
N GLY A 43 -26.81 -3.07 2.37
CA GLY A 43 -27.01 -4.52 2.55
C GLY A 43 -28.33 -4.95 3.19
N LYS A 44 -29.11 -4.04 3.78
CA LYS A 44 -30.41 -4.43 4.35
C LYS A 44 -31.47 -4.59 3.23
N PRO A 45 -32.21 -5.70 3.16
CA PRO A 45 -33.29 -5.87 2.19
C PRO A 45 -34.38 -4.82 2.44
N ARG A 46 -35.08 -4.42 1.37
CA ARG A 46 -36.35 -3.66 1.50
C ARG A 46 -37.40 -4.62 2.09
N CYS A 47 -38.38 -4.10 2.85
CA CYS A 47 -39.51 -4.93 3.29
C CYS A 47 -40.28 -5.48 2.08
N ASP A 48 -41.04 -6.56 2.28
CA ASP A 48 -41.76 -7.27 1.24
C ASP A 48 -42.76 -6.36 0.51
N HIS A 49 -43.50 -5.55 1.25
CA HIS A 49 -44.45 -4.59 0.69
C HIS A 49 -43.79 -3.57 -0.23
N CYS A 50 -42.70 -2.94 0.22
CA CYS A 50 -41.98 -1.96 -0.60
C CYS A 50 -41.23 -2.62 -1.76
N ARG A 51 -40.83 -3.89 -1.62
CA ARG A 51 -40.16 -4.66 -2.67
C ARG A 51 -41.14 -5.01 -3.80
N LEU A 52 -42.31 -5.55 -3.46
CA LEU A 52 -43.34 -5.94 -4.43
C LEU A 52 -43.88 -4.75 -5.22
N ASN A 53 -44.07 -3.61 -4.56
CA ASN A 53 -44.62 -2.40 -5.18
C ASN A 53 -43.54 -1.43 -5.70
N ASN A 54 -42.26 -1.84 -5.69
CA ASN A 54 -41.12 -1.03 -6.08
C ASN A 54 -41.02 0.36 -5.41
N LEU A 55 -41.45 0.46 -4.15
CA LEU A 55 -41.46 1.69 -3.35
C LEU A 55 -40.09 1.95 -2.68
N LYS A 56 -39.85 3.20 -2.26
CA LYS A 56 -38.69 3.55 -1.44
C LYS A 56 -38.88 3.00 -0.02
N CYS A 57 -37.90 2.24 0.46
CA CYS A 57 -37.87 1.67 1.81
C CYS A 57 -36.63 2.17 2.55
N ASP A 58 -36.82 2.77 3.71
CA ASP A 58 -35.76 3.23 4.62
C ASP A 58 -35.17 2.10 5.47
N ARG A 59 -35.79 0.90 5.44
CA ARG A 59 -35.27 -0.36 6.02
C ARG A 59 -35.11 -0.31 7.55
N VAL A 60 -35.89 0.55 8.21
CA VAL A 60 -36.01 0.59 9.67
C VAL A 60 -36.83 -0.62 10.11
N LEU A 61 -36.33 -1.35 11.11
CA LEU A 61 -37.04 -2.46 11.76
C LEU A 61 -37.73 -1.92 13.03
N PRO A 62 -38.91 -2.44 13.43
CA PRO A 62 -39.65 -3.55 12.82
C PRO A 62 -40.50 -3.13 11.59
N THR A 63 -40.80 -1.84 11.45
CA THR A 63 -41.61 -1.29 10.35
C THR A 63 -40.89 -0.10 9.70
N CYS A 64 -40.84 -0.10 8.37
CA CYS A 64 -40.23 0.97 7.59
C CYS A 64 -41.12 2.22 7.60
N ASN A 65 -40.57 3.44 7.51
CA ASN A 65 -41.40 4.66 7.54
C ASN A 65 -42.49 4.64 6.46
N HIS A 66 -42.19 4.14 5.27
CA HIS A 66 -43.17 4.09 4.19
C HIS A 66 -44.38 3.18 4.50
N CYS A 67 -44.19 2.12 5.29
CA CYS A 67 -45.28 1.25 5.73
C CYS A 67 -45.95 1.80 7.00
N ALA A 68 -45.24 2.54 7.86
CA ALA A 68 -45.80 3.11 9.09
C ALA A 68 -46.94 4.10 8.84
N TRP A 69 -46.84 4.90 7.76
CA TRP A 69 -47.88 5.85 7.36
C TRP A 69 -49.05 5.22 6.60
N GLY A 70 -48.89 3.99 6.08
CA GLY A 70 -49.94 3.29 5.36
C GLY A 70 -50.77 2.44 6.31
N ALA A 71 -51.88 2.97 6.81
CA ALA A 71 -52.77 2.26 7.73
C ALA A 71 -53.10 0.83 7.20
N GLY A 72 -52.71 -0.19 7.97
CA GLY A 72 -53.02 -1.60 7.70
C GLY A 72 -52.05 -2.39 6.82
N ARG A 73 -50.86 -1.87 6.48
CA ARG A 73 -49.87 -2.60 5.66
C ARG A 73 -48.88 -3.38 6.51
N GLU A 74 -48.81 -4.70 6.31
CA GLU A 74 -47.85 -5.57 7.00
C GLU A 74 -46.42 -5.32 6.46
N CYS A 75 -45.53 -4.82 7.31
CA CYS A 75 -44.12 -4.55 6.96
C CYS A 75 -43.21 -5.72 7.31
N LYS A 76 -43.34 -6.83 6.57
CA LYS A 76 -42.53 -8.03 6.77
C LYS A 76 -41.19 -7.96 6.02
N TYR A 77 -40.14 -8.56 6.59
CA TYR A 77 -38.84 -8.69 5.96
C TYR A 77 -38.51 -10.16 5.75
N THR A 78 -38.94 -10.72 4.62
CA THR A 78 -38.55 -12.08 4.24
C THR A 78 -37.08 -12.07 3.79
N PRO A 79 -36.17 -12.77 4.48
CA PRO A 79 -34.77 -12.84 4.10
C PRO A 79 -34.68 -13.34 2.65
N LEU A 80 -33.97 -12.58 1.80
CA LEU A 80 -33.73 -13.02 0.44
C LEU A 80 -32.98 -14.35 0.47
N PRO A 81 -33.29 -15.31 -0.42
CA PRO A 81 -32.43 -16.47 -0.62
C PRO A 81 -31.00 -15.97 -0.85
N THR A 82 -30.05 -16.61 -0.17
CA THR A 82 -28.70 -16.09 0.01
C THR A 82 -28.07 -15.67 -1.34
N PRO A 83 -27.32 -14.56 -1.39
CA PRO A 83 -26.67 -14.07 -2.62
C PRO A 83 -25.71 -15.07 -3.31
N ALA A 84 -25.47 -16.23 -2.70
CA ALA A 84 -24.71 -17.36 -3.24
C ALA A 84 -25.16 -17.78 -4.65
N HIS A 85 -26.42 -17.56 -5.02
CA HIS A 85 -26.91 -17.89 -6.37
C HIS A 85 -26.42 -16.94 -7.48
N ARG A 86 -25.73 -15.82 -7.18
CA ARG A 86 -25.15 -14.98 -8.25
C ARG A 86 -23.90 -15.56 -8.88
N GLY A 87 -23.21 -16.50 -8.21
CA GLY A 87 -22.01 -17.17 -8.73
C GLY A 87 -22.31 -18.46 -9.50
N ILE A 88 -23.52 -19.03 -9.34
CA ILE A 88 -23.90 -20.29 -9.96
C ILE A 88 -24.34 -20.02 -11.41
N PRO A 89 -23.77 -20.72 -12.43
CA PRO A 89 -24.22 -20.59 -13.81
C PRO A 89 -25.70 -21.04 -13.95
N ARG A 90 -26.35 -20.71 -15.07
CA ARG A 90 -27.64 -21.35 -15.41
C ARG A 90 -27.38 -22.86 -15.60
N CYS A 91 -28.32 -23.72 -15.20
CA CYS A 91 -28.21 -25.15 -15.54
C CYS A 91 -28.14 -25.33 -17.05
N ASP A 92 -27.56 -26.45 -17.49
CA ASP A 92 -27.26 -26.69 -18.89
C ASP A 92 -28.52 -26.67 -19.75
N ARG A 93 -29.63 -27.29 -19.30
CA ARG A 93 -30.92 -27.25 -19.98
C ARG A 93 -31.45 -25.82 -20.19
N CYS A 94 -31.56 -25.04 -19.11
CA CYS A 94 -32.02 -23.64 -19.23
C CYS A 94 -31.04 -22.80 -20.05
N ARG A 95 -29.75 -23.14 -20.07
CA ARG A 95 -28.76 -22.47 -20.92
C ARG A 95 -28.97 -22.83 -22.40
N TYR A 96 -29.18 -24.10 -22.75
CA TYR A 96 -29.46 -24.56 -24.12
C TYR A 96 -30.79 -24.02 -24.65
N LYS A 97 -31.86 -24.08 -23.84
CA LYS A 97 -33.20 -23.56 -24.19
C LYS A 97 -33.33 -22.04 -23.99
N ASN A 98 -32.26 -21.37 -23.57
CA ASN A 98 -32.20 -19.93 -23.25
C ASN A 98 -33.31 -19.43 -22.28
N LEU A 99 -33.71 -20.27 -21.32
CA LEU A 99 -34.68 -19.95 -20.27
C LEU A 99 -34.04 -19.21 -19.08
N LYS A 100 -34.87 -18.58 -18.25
CA LYS A 100 -34.45 -17.93 -17.00
C LYS A 100 -34.33 -18.97 -15.88
N CYS A 101 -33.13 -19.51 -15.68
CA CYS A 101 -32.85 -20.40 -14.55
C CYS A 101 -32.86 -19.63 -13.22
N ASP A 102 -33.66 -20.08 -12.27
CA ASP A 102 -33.72 -19.61 -10.87
C ASP A 102 -32.54 -20.12 -10.02
N ARG A 103 -31.77 -21.09 -10.55
CA ARG A 103 -30.51 -21.62 -9.99
C ARG A 103 -30.68 -22.30 -8.63
N SER A 104 -31.88 -22.79 -8.32
CA SER A 104 -32.10 -23.63 -7.16
C SER A 104 -31.37 -24.97 -7.36
N LEU A 105 -30.73 -25.45 -6.28
CA LEU A 105 -30.05 -26.75 -6.23
C LEU A 105 -30.91 -27.68 -5.36
N PRO A 106 -30.99 -28.98 -5.69
CA PRO A 106 -30.28 -29.69 -6.75
C PRO A 106 -30.87 -29.48 -8.16
N MET A 107 -32.16 -29.17 -8.28
CA MET A 107 -32.84 -28.92 -9.55
C MET A 107 -33.49 -27.53 -9.56
N CYS A 108 -33.47 -26.88 -10.73
CA CYS A 108 -34.07 -25.57 -10.94
C CYS A 108 -35.61 -25.69 -11.06
N ASN A 109 -36.38 -24.66 -10.69
CA ASN A 109 -37.85 -24.71 -10.72
C ASN A 109 -38.39 -25.06 -12.12
N HIS A 110 -37.76 -24.56 -13.19
CA HIS A 110 -38.16 -24.92 -14.56
C HIS A 110 -37.88 -26.37 -14.94
N CYS A 111 -36.85 -27.01 -14.37
CA CYS A 111 -36.63 -28.44 -14.58
C CYS A 111 -37.61 -29.28 -13.77
N ILE A 112 -37.97 -28.82 -12.57
CA ILE A 112 -38.99 -29.46 -11.72
C ILE A 112 -40.37 -29.40 -12.37
N GLU A 113 -40.78 -28.23 -12.87
CA GLU A 113 -42.09 -28.03 -13.52
C GLU A 113 -42.26 -28.90 -14.77
N ASP A 114 -41.17 -29.13 -15.51
CA ASP A 114 -41.18 -29.93 -16.74
C ASP A 114 -40.94 -31.43 -16.48
N ASN A 115 -40.82 -31.88 -15.22
CA ASN A 115 -40.45 -33.26 -14.84
C ASN A 115 -39.21 -33.78 -15.59
N GLU A 116 -38.18 -32.95 -15.73
CA GLU A 116 -36.90 -33.40 -16.30
C GLU A 116 -35.84 -33.57 -15.22
N ASP A 117 -35.29 -34.78 -15.16
CA ASP A 117 -34.30 -35.17 -14.14
C ASP A 117 -32.88 -34.63 -14.45
N ASP A 118 -32.62 -34.17 -15.67
CA ASP A 118 -31.30 -33.73 -16.16
C ASP A 118 -31.00 -32.24 -15.89
N CYS A 119 -31.11 -31.79 -14.63
CA CYS A 119 -30.76 -30.43 -14.22
C CYS A 119 -29.28 -30.29 -13.79
N ASN A 120 -28.34 -30.35 -14.75
CA ASN A 120 -26.90 -30.25 -14.44
C ASN A 120 -26.37 -28.80 -14.51
N TYR A 121 -25.39 -28.46 -13.66
CA TYR A 121 -24.77 -27.14 -13.58
C TYR A 121 -23.27 -27.22 -13.94
N THR A 122 -22.95 -27.21 -15.23
CA THR A 122 -21.54 -27.27 -15.68
C THR A 122 -20.83 -25.91 -15.53
N PRO A 123 -19.69 -25.83 -14.81
CA PRO A 123 -18.89 -24.60 -14.73
C PRO A 123 -18.45 -24.14 -16.13
N LYS A 124 -18.70 -22.87 -16.47
CA LYS A 124 -18.31 -22.31 -17.78
C LYS A 124 -16.78 -22.24 -17.86
N LYS A 125 -16.15 -23.20 -18.55
CA LYS A 125 -14.73 -23.17 -18.92
C LYS A 125 -14.48 -21.88 -19.72
N ARG A 126 -13.84 -20.87 -19.10
CA ARG A 126 -13.46 -19.65 -19.82
C ARG A 126 -12.47 -20.07 -20.90
N HIS A 127 -12.84 -19.87 -22.16
CA HIS A 127 -11.92 -20.02 -23.28
C HIS A 127 -10.78 -19.02 -23.06
N LYS A 128 -9.61 -19.51 -22.64
CA LYS A 128 -8.39 -18.71 -22.63
C LYS A 128 -8.04 -18.53 -24.10
N VAL A 129 -8.26 -17.33 -24.62
CA VAL A 129 -7.86 -16.99 -26.00
C VAL A 129 -6.33 -17.05 -26.03
N PRO A 130 -5.70 -17.89 -26.87
CA PRO A 130 -4.26 -17.87 -27.03
C PRO A 130 -3.85 -16.52 -27.61
N THR A 131 -2.97 -15.81 -26.90
CA THR A 131 -2.36 -14.56 -27.37
C THR A 131 -1.43 -14.89 -28.53
N GLU A 132 -1.89 -14.63 -29.75
CA GLU A 132 -1.17 -14.78 -31.00
C GLU A 132 -0.24 -13.57 -31.20
N ASN A 133 1.02 -13.71 -30.77
CA ASN A 133 2.13 -12.82 -31.12
C ASN A 133 3.36 -13.71 -31.42
N GLN A 134 3.41 -14.26 -32.63
CA GLN A 134 4.67 -14.71 -33.23
C GLN A 134 4.78 -14.15 -34.64
N GLY A 135 5.84 -13.35 -34.82
CA GLY A 135 6.19 -12.71 -36.07
C GLY A 135 6.55 -13.72 -37.14
N THR A 136 6.18 -13.34 -38.36
CA THR A 136 6.62 -13.88 -39.64
C THR A 136 8.15 -13.92 -39.76
N THR A 137 8.70 -15.11 -40.02
CA THR A 137 9.99 -15.29 -40.71
C THR A 137 9.83 -16.29 -41.87
N PRO A 138 10.52 -16.07 -43.01
CA PRO A 138 10.26 -16.78 -44.26
C PRO A 138 10.98 -18.15 -44.33
N LYS A 139 10.42 -18.99 -45.20
CA LYS A 139 10.78 -20.35 -45.56
C LYS A 139 12.29 -20.61 -45.73
N GLY A 140 12.76 -21.70 -45.12
CA GLY A 140 13.97 -22.42 -45.50
C GLY A 140 13.81 -23.89 -45.15
N ASP A 141 13.81 -24.74 -46.17
CA ASP A 141 13.73 -26.21 -46.07
C ASP A 141 14.91 -26.78 -45.28
N GLY A 142 14.64 -27.75 -44.40
CA GLY A 142 15.67 -28.46 -43.65
C GLY A 142 15.08 -29.43 -42.64
N SER A 143 14.98 -30.70 -43.03
CA SER A 143 14.64 -31.84 -42.19
C SER A 143 15.63 -32.05 -41.05
N VAL A 144 15.21 -32.00 -39.78
CA VAL A 144 15.87 -32.72 -38.67
C VAL A 144 14.86 -33.08 -37.58
N THR A 145 15.02 -34.30 -37.08
CA THR A 145 14.31 -35.04 -36.02
C THR A 145 14.28 -34.37 -34.62
N PRO A 146 13.39 -34.81 -33.71
CA PRO A 146 13.21 -34.21 -32.39
C PRO A 146 14.01 -34.95 -31.32
N TYR A 147 14.78 -34.26 -30.47
CA TYR A 147 15.09 -34.76 -29.12
C TYR A 147 15.54 -33.67 -28.13
N ALA A 148 14.96 -33.75 -26.94
CA ALA A 148 15.42 -33.30 -25.62
C ALA A 148 15.65 -31.81 -25.31
N SER A 149 14.69 -31.32 -24.53
CA SER A 149 14.79 -30.37 -23.43
C SER A 149 16.15 -30.36 -22.72
N LYS A 150 16.80 -29.19 -22.65
CA LYS A 150 17.86 -28.90 -21.69
C LYS A 150 17.52 -27.68 -20.85
N THR A 151 17.34 -27.97 -19.58
CA THR A 151 17.41 -27.08 -18.42
C THR A 151 18.69 -26.26 -18.43
N ALA A 152 18.56 -24.95 -18.20
CA ALA A 152 19.67 -24.05 -17.95
C ALA A 152 20.27 -24.36 -16.56
N SER A 153 21.53 -24.81 -16.54
CA SER A 153 22.38 -24.85 -15.36
C SER A 153 23.46 -23.79 -15.53
N PHE A 154 23.55 -22.90 -14.55
CA PHE A 154 24.49 -21.80 -14.45
C PHE A 154 25.73 -22.34 -13.73
N LEU A 155 26.84 -22.53 -14.43
CA LEU A 155 28.11 -22.94 -13.82
C LEU A 155 28.88 -21.71 -13.33
N VAL A 156 29.16 -21.74 -12.03
CA VAL A 156 30.15 -20.96 -11.30
C VAL A 156 31.55 -21.43 -11.75
N SER A 157 32.43 -20.49 -12.09
CA SER A 157 33.84 -20.80 -12.34
C SER A 157 34.59 -20.93 -11.02
N GLU A 158 35.04 -22.15 -10.71
CA GLU A 158 36.06 -22.44 -9.71
C GLU A 158 37.46 -22.06 -10.22
N VAL A 159 38.27 -21.51 -9.31
CA VAL A 159 39.68 -21.15 -9.48
C VAL A 159 40.54 -22.37 -9.12
N PRO A 160 41.47 -22.84 -9.98
CA PRO A 160 42.40 -23.90 -9.60
C PRO A 160 43.61 -23.34 -8.85
N SER A 161 44.02 -24.07 -7.81
CA SER A 161 45.21 -23.87 -7.01
C SER A 161 45.96 -25.21 -6.94
N GLU A 162 47.13 -25.35 -7.58
CA GLU A 162 48.22 -26.31 -7.28
C GLU A 162 49.52 -25.71 -7.86
N HIS A 163 50.60 -25.43 -7.11
CA HIS A 163 51.62 -26.25 -6.42
C HIS A 163 52.87 -26.62 -7.28
N GLU A 164 54.02 -26.21 -6.72
CA GLU A 164 55.38 -26.79 -6.79
C GLU A 164 56.29 -26.66 -8.03
N GLY A 165 57.53 -26.26 -7.74
CA GLY A 165 58.68 -26.23 -8.64
C GLY A 165 59.90 -25.54 -8.02
N GLU A 166 60.68 -26.30 -7.24
CA GLU A 166 61.99 -25.90 -6.66
C GLU A 166 63.11 -25.83 -7.73
N THR A 167 64.03 -24.86 -7.68
CA THR A 167 65.49 -24.95 -7.34
C THR A 167 66.28 -23.90 -8.18
N PRO A 168 67.61 -23.65 -8.02
CA PRO A 168 68.19 -22.66 -7.09
C PRO A 168 69.26 -21.73 -7.72
N ALA A 169 69.84 -20.83 -6.89
CA ALA A 169 71.11 -20.08 -7.07
C ALA A 169 71.12 -19.00 -8.20
N GLU A 170 71.81 -17.86 -8.14
CA GLU A 170 72.83 -17.29 -7.27
C GLU A 170 72.95 -15.77 -7.58
N SER A 171 73.38 -14.98 -6.59
CA SER A 171 74.26 -13.79 -6.65
C SER A 171 74.16 -12.75 -7.80
N SER A 172 73.92 -11.48 -7.45
CA SER A 172 74.92 -10.37 -7.48
C SER A 172 74.34 -8.95 -7.69
N THR A 173 74.50 -8.13 -6.65
CA THR A 173 74.96 -6.73 -6.57
C THR A 173 74.96 -5.77 -7.79
N ILE A 174 74.57 -4.49 -7.51
CA ILE A 174 75.16 -3.18 -7.91
C ILE A 174 74.21 -2.16 -8.58
N ASN A 175 74.16 -1.00 -7.91
CA ASN A 175 73.88 0.41 -8.30
C ASN A 175 73.50 0.78 -9.74
N GLY A 176 72.63 1.79 -9.86
CA GLY A 176 72.61 2.70 -11.00
C GLY A 176 71.50 3.76 -10.97
N SER A 177 71.88 5.01 -10.65
CA SER A 177 71.08 6.22 -10.87
C SER A 177 70.75 6.44 -12.35
N GLY A 178 69.62 7.11 -12.64
CA GLY A 178 69.38 7.69 -13.96
C GLY A 178 68.00 8.31 -14.16
N ASN A 179 67.93 9.64 -14.08
CA ASN A 179 66.86 10.45 -14.67
C ASN A 179 66.74 10.17 -16.18
N ALA A 180 65.53 9.98 -16.69
CA ALA A 180 65.14 10.44 -18.03
C ALA A 180 63.62 10.38 -18.20
N ALA A 181 63.06 11.52 -18.60
CA ALA A 181 61.70 11.66 -19.10
C ALA A 181 61.45 10.77 -20.31
N THR A 182 60.27 10.13 -20.41
CA THR A 182 59.62 9.92 -21.71
C THR A 182 58.11 9.77 -21.55
N SER A 183 57.42 10.58 -22.35
CA SER A 183 56.07 10.46 -22.90
C SER A 183 55.50 9.04 -22.97
N GLY A 184 54.22 8.90 -22.60
CA GLY A 184 53.41 7.70 -22.84
C GLY A 184 51.93 8.05 -22.76
N GLY A 185 51.38 8.53 -23.88
CA GLY A 185 49.96 8.85 -24.02
C GLY A 185 49.06 7.65 -23.72
N LYS A 186 48.02 7.89 -22.92
CA LYS A 186 46.91 6.95 -22.75
C LYS A 186 45.70 7.45 -23.55
N PRO A 187 45.02 6.57 -24.31
CA PRO A 187 43.88 6.96 -25.10
C PRO A 187 42.70 7.30 -24.19
N ALA A 188 42.11 8.46 -24.46
CA ALA A 188 40.80 8.84 -23.96
C ALA A 188 39.77 7.84 -24.53
N PHE A 189 39.14 7.07 -23.64
CA PHE A 189 37.95 6.32 -23.97
C PHE A 189 36.76 7.25 -23.73
N GLU A 190 36.17 7.74 -24.82
CA GLU A 190 34.90 8.46 -24.81
C GLU A 190 33.83 7.56 -24.17
N ALA A 191 33.43 7.91 -22.96
CA ALA A 191 32.24 7.36 -22.35
C ALA A 191 31.02 8.06 -22.95
N GLU A 192 30.33 7.30 -23.77
CA GLU A 192 29.11 7.61 -24.49
C GLU A 192 28.03 8.20 -23.58
N LEU A 193 27.45 9.30 -24.05
CA LEU A 193 26.42 10.12 -23.41
C LEU A 193 25.20 9.30 -22.97
N ARG A 194 24.99 9.20 -21.65
CA ARG A 194 23.68 8.91 -21.07
C ARG A 194 22.99 10.24 -20.74
N THR A 195 22.11 10.68 -21.64
CA THR A 195 21.27 11.87 -21.45
C THR A 195 20.15 11.56 -20.45
N GLU A 196 20.43 11.73 -19.17
CA GLU A 196 19.38 11.82 -18.15
C GLU A 196 18.84 13.26 -18.10
N PRO A 197 17.52 13.48 -18.11
CA PRO A 197 16.97 14.82 -18.07
C PRO A 197 17.25 15.44 -16.71
N GLN A 198 18.14 16.45 -16.67
CA GLN A 198 18.29 17.35 -15.53
C GLN A 198 16.91 17.93 -15.18
N ILE A 199 16.28 17.41 -14.13
CA ILE A 199 15.13 18.03 -13.50
C ILE A 199 15.64 19.31 -12.85
N LYS A 200 15.66 20.41 -13.62
CA LYS A 200 15.82 21.76 -13.09
C LYS A 200 14.73 21.94 -12.03
N GLN A 201 15.14 22.09 -10.78
CA GLN A 201 14.26 22.50 -9.70
C GLN A 201 13.54 23.78 -10.11
N TYR A 202 12.26 23.65 -10.48
CA TYR A 202 11.38 24.77 -10.73
C TYR A 202 11.08 25.45 -9.40
N ARG A 203 11.69 26.60 -9.14
CA ARG A 203 11.24 27.53 -8.09
C ARG A 203 10.08 28.37 -8.68
N PRO A 204 8.87 28.31 -8.11
CA PRO A 204 7.78 29.18 -8.55
C PRO A 204 8.16 30.65 -8.28
N PRO A 205 7.94 31.57 -9.23
CA PRO A 205 8.11 32.99 -8.98
C PRO A 205 6.96 33.49 -8.10
N GLY A 206 7.26 33.96 -6.89
CA GLY A 206 6.28 34.64 -6.02
C GLY A 206 6.21 34.22 -4.54
N SER A 207 7.09 33.35 -4.04
CA SER A 207 7.12 33.04 -2.60
C SER A 207 7.62 34.25 -1.79
N PRO A 208 6.83 34.81 -0.86
CA PRO A 208 7.29 35.90 -0.02
C PRO A 208 8.42 35.41 0.90
N ALA A 209 9.48 36.22 1.01
CA ALA A 209 10.56 35.97 1.96
C ALA A 209 9.99 35.94 3.39
N PRO A 210 10.39 34.97 4.24
CA PRO A 210 9.93 34.93 5.61
C PRO A 210 10.59 36.08 6.39
N GLY A 211 9.78 37.08 6.71
CA GLY A 211 10.11 38.08 7.71
C GLY A 211 10.29 37.40 9.06
N ASN A 212 11.32 37.82 9.77
CA ASN A 212 11.82 37.24 11.01
C ASN A 212 10.96 37.69 12.21
N ASP A 213 9.67 37.36 12.21
CA ASP A 213 8.77 37.61 13.35
C ASP A 213 8.62 36.32 14.17
N THR A 214 9.32 36.31 15.31
CA THR A 214 9.21 35.33 16.38
C THR A 214 7.83 35.45 17.03
N MET A 215 6.85 34.66 16.57
CA MET A 215 5.62 34.44 17.33
C MET A 215 5.82 33.29 18.31
N ASP A 216 5.89 33.65 19.59
CA ASP A 216 5.82 32.77 20.75
C ASP A 216 4.42 32.11 20.80
N ILE A 217 4.28 30.94 20.19
CA ILE A 217 3.07 30.11 20.30
C ILE A 217 3.32 29.08 21.40
N ASP A 218 3.00 29.50 22.62
CA ASP A 218 2.93 28.63 23.79
C ASP A 218 1.66 27.77 23.70
N SER A 219 1.73 26.67 22.95
CA SER A 219 0.66 25.68 22.85
C SER A 219 0.68 24.76 24.08
N SER A 220 0.00 25.17 25.15
CA SER A 220 -0.20 24.35 26.35
C SER A 220 -0.94 23.05 26.00
N MET A 221 -0.22 21.93 25.88
CA MET A 221 -0.82 20.58 25.92
C MET A 221 -1.02 20.18 27.37
N PHE A 222 -2.16 19.55 27.69
CA PHE A 222 -2.34 18.96 29.02
C PHE A 222 -2.57 17.45 28.90
N GLN A 223 -2.11 16.74 29.92
CA GLN A 223 -2.16 15.29 30.02
C GLN A 223 -3.52 14.87 30.56
N GLN A 224 -4.26 14.02 29.82
CA GLN A 224 -5.50 13.42 30.31
C GLN A 224 -5.30 11.92 30.47
N VAL A 225 -5.44 11.45 31.72
CA VAL A 225 -5.39 10.02 32.05
C VAL A 225 -6.81 9.47 32.01
N GLY A 226 -7.05 8.48 31.15
CA GLY A 226 -8.30 7.76 31.02
C GLY A 226 -8.58 6.85 32.22
N PRO A 227 -9.83 6.38 32.39
CA PRO A 227 -10.22 5.49 33.48
C PRO A 227 -9.53 4.11 33.43
N ASP A 228 -8.90 3.77 32.30
CA ASP A 228 -8.07 2.58 32.07
C ASP A 228 -6.58 2.82 32.35
N GLY A 229 -6.19 4.02 32.81
CA GLY A 229 -4.80 4.43 33.03
C GLY A 229 -4.06 4.82 31.75
N SER A 230 -4.73 4.82 30.58
CA SER A 230 -4.11 5.27 29.33
C SER A 230 -3.92 6.79 29.36
N THR A 231 -2.74 7.25 28.96
CA THR A 231 -2.43 8.68 28.90
C THR A 231 -2.65 9.18 27.48
N THR A 232 -3.54 10.15 27.30
CA THR A 232 -3.75 10.84 26.01
C THR A 232 -3.40 12.31 26.15
N TRP A 233 -2.67 12.84 25.15
CA TRP A 233 -2.31 14.25 25.09
C TRP A 233 -3.37 15.00 24.31
N VAL A 234 -4.15 15.84 24.99
CA VAL A 234 -5.24 16.58 24.36
C VAL A 234 -4.80 18.03 24.18
N ARG A 235 -4.81 18.51 22.93
CA ARG A 235 -4.60 19.94 22.65
C ARG A 235 -5.85 20.71 23.05
N LYS A 236 -5.67 21.75 23.87
CA LYS A 236 -6.73 22.71 24.19
C LYS A 236 -7.01 23.57 22.95
N LEU A 237 -7.95 23.13 22.11
CA LEU A 237 -8.51 23.99 21.08
C LEU A 237 -9.23 25.14 21.79
N ALA A 238 -8.64 26.33 21.78
CA ALA A 238 -9.28 27.54 22.26
C ALA A 238 -10.49 27.82 21.36
N LEU A 239 -11.68 27.38 21.79
CA LEU A 239 -12.92 27.87 21.22
C LEU A 239 -12.94 29.40 21.39
N PRO A 240 -13.30 30.17 20.36
CA PRO A 240 -13.41 31.62 20.48
C PRO A 240 -14.34 31.95 21.67
N PRO A 241 -14.02 32.96 22.50
CA PRO A 241 -14.86 33.30 23.63
C PRO A 241 -16.25 33.63 23.10
N LEU A 242 -17.23 32.81 23.48
CA LEU A 242 -18.64 33.12 23.24
C LEU A 242 -18.89 34.46 23.92
N GLY A 243 -19.08 35.50 23.11
CA GLY A 243 -19.18 36.88 23.55
C GLY A 243 -20.15 36.99 24.72
N ALA A 244 -19.71 37.71 25.75
CA ALA A 244 -20.53 38.08 26.89
C ALA A 244 -21.81 38.75 26.38
N LYS A 245 -22.93 38.03 26.48
CA LYS A 245 -24.25 38.54 26.15
C LYS A 245 -24.55 39.65 27.16
N LEU A 246 -24.44 40.89 26.71
CA LEU A 246 -24.84 42.08 27.46
C LEU A 246 -26.25 41.85 28.02
N VAL A 247 -26.32 41.87 29.35
CA VAL A 247 -27.55 41.78 30.14
C VAL A 247 -28.36 43.05 29.87
N PRO A 248 -29.59 42.98 29.31
CA PRO A 248 -30.50 44.12 29.32
C PRO A 248 -31.15 44.27 30.71
N PRO A 249 -31.50 45.50 31.12
CA PRO A 249 -32.11 45.76 32.42
C PRO A 249 -33.54 45.19 32.52
N PRO A 250 -34.04 44.92 33.74
CA PRO A 250 -35.31 44.24 33.94
C PRO A 250 -36.52 45.15 33.67
N PRO A 251 -37.59 44.66 33.01
CA PRO A 251 -38.88 45.34 33.01
C PRO A 251 -39.71 44.96 34.26
N PRO A 252 -40.64 45.84 34.69
CA PRO A 252 -41.44 45.60 35.88
C PRO A 252 -42.59 44.61 35.63
N LEU A 253 -42.96 43.95 36.72
CA LEU A 253 -44.03 42.98 36.93
C LEU A 253 -45.31 43.23 36.13
N ALA A 254 -45.74 42.24 35.36
CA ALA A 254 -47.16 42.00 35.07
C ALA A 254 -47.42 40.51 34.80
N SER A 255 -48.44 40.01 35.49
CA SER A 255 -48.97 38.66 35.48
C SER A 255 -49.40 38.15 34.11
N GLY A 256 -49.22 36.85 33.90
CA GLY A 256 -50.20 36.04 33.19
C GLY A 256 -49.78 35.50 31.80
N SER A 257 -50.21 34.27 31.58
CA SER A 257 -50.22 33.51 30.32
C SER A 257 -48.96 32.70 29.99
N GLY A 258 -49.17 31.39 29.92
CA GLY A 258 -48.18 30.37 29.63
C GLY A 258 -47.59 30.52 28.23
N TYR A 259 -46.25 30.49 28.18
CA TYR A 259 -45.48 30.31 26.98
C TYR A 259 -44.66 29.01 27.09
N PRO A 260 -44.52 28.26 26.00
CA PRO A 260 -43.91 26.94 26.00
C PRO A 260 -42.44 27.06 26.42
N ARG A 261 -41.99 26.16 27.30
CA ARG A 261 -40.57 25.96 27.59
C ARG A 261 -39.82 25.90 26.25
N PRO A 262 -38.81 26.75 26.00
CA PRO A 262 -37.90 26.50 24.90
C PRO A 262 -37.25 25.15 25.21
N PHE A 263 -37.50 24.17 24.35
CA PHE A 263 -36.72 22.95 24.30
C PHE A 263 -35.26 23.38 24.19
N VAL A 264 -34.54 23.28 25.32
CA VAL A 264 -33.08 23.19 25.32
C VAL A 264 -32.81 21.89 24.60
N PHE A 265 -32.70 21.95 23.26
CA PHE A 265 -32.22 20.82 22.50
C PHE A 265 -30.82 20.55 23.03
N ASP A 266 -30.73 19.40 23.71
CA ASP A 266 -29.54 18.63 24.01
C ASP A 266 -28.32 19.16 23.29
N GLN A 267 -27.40 19.70 24.11
CA GLN A 267 -25.97 19.50 23.99
C GLN A 267 -25.58 18.93 22.63
N ALA A 268 -25.45 19.83 21.64
CA ALA A 268 -25.00 19.49 20.30
C ALA A 268 -23.84 18.51 20.44
N MET A 269 -24.05 17.25 20.07
CA MET A 269 -22.98 16.27 20.01
C MET A 269 -21.97 16.86 19.05
N ILE A 270 -20.91 17.45 19.59
CA ILE A 270 -19.75 17.88 18.83
C ILE A 270 -19.17 16.57 18.32
N VAL A 271 -19.59 16.18 17.11
CA VAL A 271 -18.97 15.11 16.37
C VAL A 271 -17.61 15.66 15.98
N THR A 272 -16.65 15.53 16.89
CA THR A 272 -15.24 15.80 16.60
C THR A 272 -14.90 14.95 15.39
N MET A 273 -14.59 15.61 14.26
CA MET A 273 -14.21 14.90 13.07
C MET A 273 -12.98 14.05 13.44
N PRO A 274 -13.00 12.74 13.16
CA PRO A 274 -11.85 11.90 13.48
C PRO A 274 -10.67 12.38 12.66
N HIS A 275 -9.64 12.87 13.34
CA HIS A 275 -8.36 13.22 12.75
C HIS A 275 -7.50 11.97 12.63
N ILE A 276 -6.48 12.03 11.77
CA ILE A 276 -5.50 10.94 11.64
C ILE A 276 -4.46 11.14 12.72
N ASP A 277 -4.40 10.21 13.67
CA ASP A 277 -3.34 10.15 14.66
C ASP A 277 -2.09 9.54 14.01
N PRO A 278 -0.99 10.31 13.83
CA PRO A 278 0.23 9.80 13.26
C PRO A 278 0.87 8.76 14.19
N TRP A 279 1.51 7.74 13.62
CA TRP A 279 2.27 6.80 14.45
C TRP A 279 3.46 7.50 15.12
N SER A 280 3.61 7.28 16.42
CA SER A 280 4.70 7.83 17.23
C SER A 280 5.25 6.80 18.21
N HIS A 281 6.56 6.74 18.36
CA HIS A 281 7.23 5.90 19.35
C HIS A 281 8.49 6.62 19.86
N PRO A 282 8.78 6.65 21.17
CA PRO A 282 9.85 7.46 21.74
C PRO A 282 11.25 7.10 21.20
N MET A 283 11.48 5.81 20.92
CA MET A 283 12.77 5.32 20.40
C MET A 283 12.98 5.56 18.91
N PHE A 284 11.97 6.01 18.14
CA PHE A 284 12.09 6.18 16.68
C PHE A 284 11.92 7.64 16.30
N ALA A 285 12.69 8.08 15.30
CA ALA A 285 12.58 9.45 14.84
C ALA A 285 11.18 9.72 14.25
N PRO A 286 10.52 10.84 14.64
CA PRO A 286 9.23 11.19 14.08
C PRO A 286 9.36 11.53 12.59
N LEU A 287 8.23 11.44 11.87
CA LEU A 287 8.15 11.94 10.50
C LEU A 287 8.44 13.45 10.46
N PRO A 288 8.90 14.00 9.31
CA PRO A 288 9.15 15.43 9.17
C PRO A 288 7.95 16.28 9.61
N ALA A 289 8.21 17.39 10.30
CA ALA A 289 7.19 18.25 10.89
C ALA A 289 6.10 18.67 9.89
N VAL A 290 6.48 18.94 8.63
CA VAL A 290 5.56 19.29 7.56
C VAL A 290 4.53 18.18 7.28
N VAL A 291 4.92 16.90 7.36
CA VAL A 291 3.96 15.81 7.16
C VAL A 291 3.07 15.65 8.40
N LEU A 292 3.63 15.75 9.62
CA LEU A 292 2.83 15.69 10.85
C LEU A 292 1.78 16.81 10.94
N GLN A 293 2.16 18.05 10.62
CA GLN A 293 1.25 19.19 10.57
C GLN A 293 0.15 18.98 9.52
N THR A 294 0.50 18.44 8.36
CA THR A 294 -0.48 18.15 7.30
C THR A 294 -1.44 17.03 7.73
N LEU A 295 -0.95 15.96 8.34
CA LEU A 295 -1.79 14.85 8.81
C LEU A 295 -2.85 15.31 9.81
N ALA A 296 -2.50 16.26 10.69
CA ALA A 296 -3.46 16.85 11.64
C ALA A 296 -4.64 17.57 10.94
N THR A 297 -4.45 18.06 9.71
CA THR A 297 -5.51 18.74 8.93
C THR A 297 -6.35 17.80 8.07
N ILE A 298 -5.91 16.54 7.87
CA ILE A 298 -6.58 15.59 7.00
C ILE A 298 -7.72 14.90 7.78
N THR A 299 -8.88 14.79 7.13
CA THR A 299 -10.02 14.09 7.71
C THR A 299 -9.87 12.58 7.52
N ALA A 300 -9.92 11.80 8.61
CA ALA A 300 -9.72 10.35 8.54
C ALA A 300 -10.76 9.61 7.69
N ILE A 301 -11.98 10.17 7.54
CA ILE A 301 -13.05 9.56 6.74
C ILE A 301 -12.74 9.50 5.24
N GLU A 302 -11.85 10.37 4.76
CA GLU A 302 -11.48 10.46 3.34
C GLU A 302 -10.38 9.44 2.97
N MET A 303 -9.74 8.85 3.96
CA MET A 303 -8.58 7.98 3.81
C MET A 303 -8.95 6.50 4.06
N PRO A 304 -8.14 5.55 3.55
CA PRO A 304 -8.25 4.15 3.97
C PRO A 304 -8.14 4.03 5.49
N ALA A 305 -8.91 3.14 6.12
CA ALA A 305 -8.70 2.84 7.53
C ALA A 305 -7.34 2.16 7.72
N ARG A 306 -6.55 2.62 8.71
CA ARG A 306 -5.17 2.14 8.96
C ARG A 306 -5.07 0.61 9.03
N HIS A 307 -5.89 -0.02 9.87
CA HIS A 307 -5.89 -1.48 10.02
C HIS A 307 -6.12 -2.25 8.69
N VAL A 308 -6.98 -1.75 7.80
CA VAL A 308 -7.23 -2.39 6.49
C VAL A 308 -6.01 -2.29 5.59
N PHE A 309 -5.31 -1.15 5.64
CA PHE A 309 -4.06 -0.97 4.93
C PHE A 309 -2.97 -1.89 5.49
N ASP A 310 -2.79 -1.91 6.81
CA ASP A 310 -1.77 -2.74 7.47
C ASP A 310 -1.96 -4.23 7.19
N GLU A 311 -3.18 -4.76 7.26
CA GLU A 311 -3.49 -6.14 6.87
C GLU A 311 -3.15 -6.42 5.39
N SER A 312 -3.42 -5.45 4.51
CA SER A 312 -3.13 -5.59 3.09
C SER A 312 -1.63 -5.52 2.80
N LEU A 313 -0.89 -4.68 3.53
CA LEU A 313 0.56 -4.57 3.48
C LEU A 313 1.21 -5.85 4.00
N ILE A 314 0.78 -6.38 5.15
CA ILE A 314 1.27 -7.64 5.71
C ILE A 314 1.03 -8.80 4.73
N ARG A 315 -0.18 -8.89 4.12
CA ARG A 315 -0.47 -9.91 3.11
C ARG A 315 0.43 -9.77 1.88
N PHE A 316 0.68 -8.54 1.44
CA PHE A 316 1.58 -8.27 0.32
C PHE A 316 3.01 -8.72 0.64
N VAL A 317 3.57 -8.26 1.77
CA VAL A 317 4.92 -8.63 2.20
C VAL A 317 5.02 -10.15 2.42
N GLY A 318 4.05 -10.77 3.08
CA GLY A 318 4.00 -12.23 3.27
C GLY A 318 3.92 -13.04 1.97
N GLY A 319 3.43 -12.44 0.88
CA GLY A 319 3.41 -13.04 -0.46
C GLY A 319 4.69 -12.84 -1.27
N LEU A 320 5.65 -12.04 -0.78
CA LEU A 320 6.95 -11.88 -1.43
C LEU A 320 7.83 -13.11 -1.22
N ALA A 321 8.75 -13.32 -2.16
CA ALA A 321 9.83 -14.30 -2.00
C ALA A 321 10.60 -14.00 -0.69
N PRO A 322 11.03 -15.02 0.09
CA PRO A 322 11.76 -14.82 1.34
C PRO A 322 12.88 -13.77 1.26
N GLU A 323 13.53 -13.68 0.09
CA GLU A 323 14.60 -12.75 -0.29
C GLU A 323 14.21 -11.29 -0.14
N LEU A 324 12.99 -10.97 -0.56
CA LEU A 324 12.49 -9.61 -0.62
C LEU A 324 11.78 -9.22 0.67
N ARG A 325 11.37 -10.20 1.50
CA ARG A 325 10.62 -9.92 2.73
C ARG A 325 11.43 -9.12 3.74
N GLU A 326 12.70 -9.48 3.93
CA GLU A 326 13.59 -8.85 4.91
C GLU A 326 13.92 -7.39 4.56
N THR A 327 13.86 -7.03 3.28
CA THR A 327 14.31 -5.72 2.77
C THR A 327 13.18 -4.86 2.21
N ALA A 328 11.97 -5.39 2.03
CA ALA A 328 10.83 -4.64 1.50
C ALA A 328 10.28 -3.62 2.50
N THR A 329 10.17 -4.00 3.77
CA THR A 329 9.70 -3.15 4.88
C THR A 329 10.33 -3.59 6.17
N PHE A 330 10.63 -2.65 7.05
CA PHE A 330 11.23 -2.94 8.35
C PHE A 330 10.20 -2.79 9.47
N ILE A 331 9.86 -3.90 10.13
CA ILE A 331 9.18 -3.83 11.43
C ILE A 331 10.09 -3.14 12.46
N ALA A 332 9.51 -2.62 13.54
CA ALA A 332 10.24 -1.80 14.52
C ALA A 332 11.51 -2.47 15.07
N ASP A 333 11.44 -3.75 15.44
CA ASP A 333 12.57 -4.49 16.03
C ASP A 333 13.72 -4.65 15.01
N VAL A 334 13.41 -5.17 13.82
CA VAL A 334 14.40 -5.34 12.74
C VAL A 334 14.98 -3.99 12.31
N TYR A 335 14.16 -2.93 12.29
CA TYR A 335 14.64 -1.58 12.00
C TYR A 335 15.66 -1.11 13.04
N ALA A 336 15.37 -1.30 14.34
CA ALA A 336 16.26 -0.93 15.43
C ALA A 336 17.58 -1.71 15.37
N ASP A 337 17.53 -3.01 15.09
CA ASP A 337 18.71 -3.87 14.92
C ASP A 337 19.60 -3.37 13.76
N VAL A 338 19.01 -3.05 12.61
CA VAL A 338 19.75 -2.52 11.46
C VAL A 338 20.34 -1.14 11.78
N VAL A 339 19.61 -0.24 12.44
CA VAL A 339 20.14 1.06 12.87
C VAL A 339 21.34 0.87 13.79
N HIS A 340 21.22 0.01 14.80
CA HIS A 340 22.27 -0.24 15.77
C HIS A 340 23.51 -0.82 15.09
N ALA A 341 23.35 -1.86 14.26
CA ALA A 341 24.45 -2.46 13.52
C ALA A 341 25.15 -1.46 12.58
N VAL A 342 24.39 -0.58 11.92
CA VAL A 342 24.96 0.48 11.07
C VAL A 342 25.68 1.55 11.90
N ALA A 343 25.15 1.94 13.06
CA ALA A 343 25.74 2.95 13.93
C ALA A 343 27.07 2.49 14.55
N GLU A 344 27.12 1.23 14.99
CA GLU A 344 28.28 0.62 15.66
C GLU A 344 29.29 0.00 14.68
N GLY A 345 29.01 0.00 13.37
CA GLY A 345 29.85 -0.65 12.37
C GLY A 345 29.79 -2.19 12.38
N LEU A 346 28.78 -2.76 13.03
CA LEU A 346 28.51 -4.20 13.15
C LEU A 346 27.63 -4.74 12.02
N VAL A 347 27.71 -4.16 10.81
CA VAL A 347 26.89 -4.54 9.65
C VAL A 347 27.10 -6.01 9.24
N ALA A 348 28.25 -6.61 9.58
CA ALA A 348 28.56 -8.02 9.36
C ALA A 348 27.76 -9.00 10.25
N GLU A 349 27.15 -8.51 11.35
CA GLU A 349 26.31 -9.33 12.23
C GLU A 349 24.85 -9.44 11.74
N LEU A 350 24.46 -8.60 10.78
CA LEU A 350 23.14 -8.67 10.16
C LEU A 350 22.97 -9.94 9.32
N SER A 351 21.73 -10.29 8.99
CA SER A 351 21.48 -11.36 8.01
C SER A 351 22.23 -11.03 6.70
N PRO A 352 22.72 -12.02 5.93
CA PRO A 352 23.46 -11.76 4.69
C PRO A 352 22.71 -10.85 3.71
N ARG A 353 21.37 -10.87 3.74
CA ARG A 353 20.51 -10.03 2.89
C ARG A 353 20.45 -8.60 3.37
N LEU A 354 20.31 -8.40 4.67
CA LEU A 354 20.35 -7.07 5.29
C LEU A 354 21.74 -6.45 5.17
N GLN A 355 22.80 -7.24 5.33
CA GLN A 355 24.18 -6.81 5.08
C GLN A 355 24.35 -6.32 3.64
N LEU A 356 23.91 -7.12 2.65
CA LEU A 356 23.96 -6.73 1.23
C LEU A 356 23.15 -5.46 0.99
N TRP A 357 21.92 -5.39 1.50
CA TRP A 357 21.06 -4.21 1.37
C TRP A 357 21.70 -2.95 1.96
N ALA A 358 22.19 -3.02 3.20
CA ALA A 358 22.81 -1.89 3.88
C ALA A 358 24.08 -1.42 3.15
N THR A 359 24.87 -2.35 2.64
CA THR A 359 26.08 -2.06 1.87
C THR A 359 25.74 -1.44 0.52
N CYS A 360 24.82 -2.02 -0.26
CA CYS A 360 24.44 -1.52 -1.57
C CYS A 360 23.77 -0.14 -1.53
N HIS A 361 23.00 0.14 -0.48
CA HIS A 361 22.32 1.42 -0.32
C HIS A 361 23.11 2.45 0.49
N HIS A 362 24.34 2.12 0.90
CA HIS A 362 25.18 2.98 1.73
C HIS A 362 24.43 3.46 2.99
N ALA A 363 23.71 2.55 3.66
CA ALA A 363 22.88 2.92 4.80
C ALA A 363 23.70 3.56 5.91
N ARG A 364 23.13 4.60 6.54
CA ARG A 364 23.74 5.32 7.66
C ARG A 364 22.74 5.55 8.79
N ALA A 365 23.25 5.70 10.01
CA ALA A 365 22.48 6.19 11.14
C ALA A 365 22.22 7.71 10.99
N GLY A 366 20.95 8.09 11.06
CA GLY A 366 20.47 9.47 10.86
C GLY A 366 20.14 10.23 12.13
N SER A 367 20.29 9.62 13.32
CA SER A 367 20.15 10.30 14.61
C SER A 367 20.96 9.57 15.68
N ARG A 368 21.33 10.28 16.76
CA ARG A 368 22.01 9.71 17.94
C ARG A 368 21.04 9.43 19.08
N LYS A 369 19.88 10.09 19.12
CA LYS A 369 18.89 9.95 20.21
C LYS A 369 17.84 8.89 19.92
N GLN A 370 17.55 8.68 18.64
CA GLN A 370 16.45 7.83 18.17
C GLN A 370 16.92 6.95 17.01
N HIS A 371 16.24 5.81 16.81
CA HIS A 371 16.46 4.96 15.66
C HIS A 371 15.99 5.67 14.38
N LEU A 372 16.94 5.94 13.48
CA LEU A 372 16.68 6.48 12.14
C LEU A 372 17.74 5.96 11.17
N LEU A 373 17.30 5.33 10.09
CA LEU A 373 18.10 5.01 8.91
C LEU A 373 17.92 6.09 7.85
N ILE A 374 19.03 6.51 7.26
CA ILE A 374 19.08 7.38 6.10
C ILE A 374 19.94 6.75 5.00
N LEU A 375 19.58 7.04 3.76
CA LEU A 375 20.32 6.62 2.56
C LEU A 375 20.74 7.88 1.80
N PRO A 376 21.99 7.98 1.30
CA PRO A 376 22.32 9.02 0.33
C PRO A 376 21.43 8.85 -0.90
N ARG A 377 21.08 9.94 -1.58
CA ARG A 377 20.38 9.86 -2.88
C ARG A 377 21.36 9.49 -3.98
N ASP A 378 20.87 8.84 -5.02
CA ASP A 378 21.65 8.36 -6.17
C ASP A 378 22.64 9.40 -6.74
N ALA A 379 22.24 10.68 -6.81
CA ALA A 379 23.08 11.78 -7.29
C ALA A 379 24.35 12.04 -6.43
N TYR A 380 24.39 11.51 -5.20
CA TYR A 380 25.43 11.72 -4.21
C TYR A 380 26.14 10.42 -3.82
N PHE A 381 25.87 9.29 -4.48
CA PHE A 381 26.53 8.00 -4.17
C PHE A 381 28.05 8.03 -4.38
N ASN A 382 28.53 8.90 -5.29
CA ASN A 382 29.95 9.04 -5.62
C ASN A 382 30.61 10.22 -4.88
N MET A 383 29.99 10.74 -3.81
CA MET A 383 30.58 11.80 -3.00
C MET A 383 31.79 11.28 -2.22
N GLU A 384 32.76 12.16 -1.94
CA GLU A 384 33.88 11.81 -1.08
C GLU A 384 33.38 11.47 0.34
N ALA A 385 33.92 10.41 0.94
CA ALA A 385 33.45 9.90 2.22
C ALA A 385 33.54 10.94 3.35
N ALA A 386 34.53 11.83 3.32
CA ALA A 386 34.67 12.91 4.30
C ALA A 386 33.55 13.95 4.18
N ASP A 387 33.16 14.31 2.96
CA ASP A 387 32.07 15.26 2.71
C ASP A 387 30.70 14.65 3.03
N GLU A 388 30.49 13.37 2.67
CA GLU A 388 29.29 12.61 3.02
C GLU A 388 29.11 12.57 4.55
N GLU A 389 30.17 12.26 5.29
CA GLU A 389 30.15 12.20 6.75
C GLU A 389 29.89 13.58 7.38
N GLY A 390 30.45 14.65 6.80
CA GLY A 390 30.18 16.03 7.23
C GLY A 390 28.69 16.41 7.06
N LEU A 391 28.09 16.09 5.92
CA LEU A 391 26.67 16.31 5.66
C LEU A 391 25.79 15.42 6.54
N ARG A 392 26.19 14.17 6.78
CA ARG A 392 25.50 13.25 7.68
C ARG A 392 25.50 13.77 9.12
N ALA A 393 26.64 14.26 9.61
CA ALA A 393 26.72 14.83 10.96
C ALA A 393 25.81 16.06 11.11
N ALA A 394 25.73 16.92 10.09
CA ALA A 394 24.80 18.04 10.06
C ALA A 394 23.33 17.59 10.05
N TYR A 395 23.00 16.53 9.30
CA TYR A 395 21.68 15.92 9.27
C TYR A 395 21.25 15.39 10.65
N VAL A 396 22.16 14.68 11.32
CA VAL A 396 21.97 14.13 12.66
C VAL A 396 21.70 15.24 13.66
N ALA A 397 22.52 16.30 13.67
CA ALA A 397 22.32 17.44 14.56
C ALA A 397 20.94 18.09 14.37
N LEU A 398 20.53 18.31 13.11
CA LEU A 398 19.21 18.85 12.79
C LEU A 398 18.07 17.94 13.26
N THR A 399 18.21 16.62 13.08
CA THR A 399 17.18 15.64 13.46
C THR A 399 17.06 15.53 14.98
N ASP A 400 18.18 15.55 15.70
CA ASP A 400 18.24 15.47 17.16
C ASP A 400 17.88 16.79 17.86
N GLY A 401 17.62 17.86 17.10
CA GLY A 401 17.35 19.20 17.63
C GLY A 401 18.56 19.86 18.29
N GLU A 402 19.77 19.41 17.94
CA GLU A 402 21.01 20.01 18.40
C GLU A 402 21.30 21.29 17.61
N PRO A 403 21.92 22.31 18.22
CA PRO A 403 22.35 23.49 17.49
C PRO A 403 23.33 23.05 16.41
N VAL A 404 23.00 23.36 15.14
CA VAL A 404 23.91 23.10 14.03
C VAL A 404 25.19 23.89 14.32
N PRO A 405 26.35 23.23 14.43
CA PRO A 405 27.60 23.93 14.70
C PRO A 405 27.77 24.98 13.61
N SER A 406 27.73 26.26 14.02
CA SER A 406 27.97 27.39 13.13
C SER A 406 29.29 27.12 12.43
N LYS A 407 29.22 26.92 11.11
CA LYS A 407 30.39 26.57 10.29
C LYS A 407 31.53 27.55 10.65
N PRO A 408 32.73 27.06 10.98
CA PRO A 408 33.87 27.95 11.17
C PRO A 408 34.03 28.76 9.88
N GLU A 409 33.88 30.08 9.98
CA GLU A 409 33.73 31.01 8.85
C GLU A 409 34.90 30.98 7.85
N GLU A 410 36.03 30.35 8.18
CA GLU A 410 37.28 30.52 7.41
C GLU A 410 37.67 29.36 6.47
N SER A 411 37.07 28.17 6.54
CA SER A 411 37.71 26.98 5.92
C SER A 411 36.95 26.27 4.79
N ALA A 412 35.73 26.67 4.42
CA ALA A 412 34.95 25.92 3.43
C ALA A 412 34.34 26.80 2.32
N THR A 413 35.18 27.36 1.44
CA THR A 413 34.73 27.96 0.17
C THR A 413 34.43 26.92 -0.93
N GLY A 414 34.28 25.65 -0.57
CA GLY A 414 33.93 24.58 -1.51
C GLY A 414 32.43 24.59 -1.88
N PRO A 415 32.07 24.22 -3.13
CA PRO A 415 30.67 24.17 -3.58
C PRO A 415 29.78 23.24 -2.72
N LEU A 416 30.37 22.23 -2.08
CA LEU A 416 29.67 21.28 -1.19
C LEU A 416 29.20 21.92 0.13
N ALA A 417 29.83 23.01 0.58
CA ALA A 417 29.43 23.70 1.79
C ALA A 417 28.04 24.37 1.67
N THR A 418 27.46 24.45 0.48
CA THR A 418 26.13 25.03 0.26
C THR A 418 25.00 23.99 0.20
N LEU A 419 25.32 22.70 0.22
CA LEU A 419 24.32 21.65 0.12
C LEU A 419 23.51 21.53 1.42
N ASP A 420 22.19 21.48 1.26
CA ASP A 420 21.25 21.17 2.34
C ASP A 420 21.33 19.67 2.66
N PRO A 421 21.68 19.27 3.90
CA PRO A 421 21.70 17.86 4.29
C PRO A 421 20.38 17.13 4.01
N LEU A 422 19.23 17.80 4.13
CA LEU A 422 17.92 17.20 3.85
C LEU A 422 17.69 16.89 2.36
N ALA A 423 18.44 17.55 1.47
CA ALA A 423 18.38 17.30 0.03
C ALA A 423 19.30 16.15 -0.40
N VAL A 424 20.26 15.77 0.44
CA VAL A 424 21.28 14.73 0.15
C VAL A 424 20.83 13.34 0.60
N PHE A 425 20.08 13.26 1.69
CA PHE A 425 19.66 11.99 2.29
C PHE A 425 18.15 11.77 2.23
N ASP A 426 17.74 10.55 1.94
CA ASP A 426 16.37 10.07 2.10
C ASP A 426 16.23 9.23 3.38
N ARG A 427 15.14 9.42 4.13
CA ARG A 427 14.81 8.64 5.32
C ARG A 427 14.18 7.31 4.93
N VAL A 428 14.59 6.23 5.57
CA VAL A 428 13.90 4.94 5.49
C VAL A 428 12.84 4.89 6.59
N PRO A 429 11.54 4.76 6.26
CA PRO A 429 10.50 4.70 7.27
C PRO A 429 10.44 3.34 7.97
N VAL A 430 10.04 3.35 9.24
CA VAL A 430 9.56 2.13 9.91
C VAL A 430 8.23 1.72 9.26
N GLN A 431 7.93 0.42 9.18
CA GLN A 431 6.74 -0.10 8.51
C GLN A 431 5.44 0.61 8.96
N SER A 432 5.29 0.89 10.26
CA SER A 432 4.12 1.58 10.82
C SER A 432 3.96 3.03 10.35
N GLN A 433 5.04 3.70 9.94
CA GLN A 433 5.02 5.05 9.38
C GLN A 433 4.58 5.08 7.91
N ILE A 434 4.63 3.95 7.19
CA ILE A 434 4.28 3.90 5.76
C ILE A 434 2.85 4.40 5.53
N TYR A 435 1.89 4.01 6.37
CA TYR A 435 0.52 4.51 6.27
C TYR A 435 0.45 6.05 6.31
N ASP A 436 1.15 6.66 7.27
CA ASP A 436 1.16 8.12 7.47
C ASP A 436 1.77 8.85 6.27
N ILE A 437 2.86 8.31 5.72
CA ILE A 437 3.49 8.82 4.50
C ILE A 437 2.53 8.71 3.31
N LEU A 438 1.81 7.60 3.18
CA LEU A 438 0.86 7.40 2.09
C LEU A 438 -0.38 8.27 2.23
N VAL A 439 -0.89 8.52 3.44
CA VAL A 439 -1.92 9.52 3.70
C VAL A 439 -1.44 10.89 3.24
N TYR A 440 -0.24 11.31 3.67
CA TYR A 440 0.34 12.59 3.29
C TYR A 440 0.45 12.74 1.78
N THR A 441 1.03 11.76 1.09
CA THR A 441 1.22 11.83 -0.37
C THR A 441 -0.10 11.71 -1.14
N HIS A 442 -1.11 11.03 -0.58
CA HIS A 442 -2.44 10.86 -1.16
C HIS A 442 -3.45 11.97 -0.80
N ARG A 443 -3.07 12.97 0.00
CA ARG A 443 -3.98 14.03 0.50
C ARG A 443 -4.85 14.71 -0.55
N ASN A 444 -4.37 14.77 -1.81
CA ASN A 444 -5.10 15.36 -2.95
C ASN A 444 -5.74 14.30 -3.88
N HIS A 445 -5.89 13.05 -3.41
CA HIS A 445 -6.31 11.90 -4.21
C HIS A 445 -5.54 11.76 -5.52
N SER A 446 -4.23 11.99 -5.45
CA SER A 446 -3.31 11.93 -6.58
C SER A 446 -3.15 10.49 -7.08
N SER A 447 -2.65 10.35 -8.31
CA SER A 447 -2.36 9.04 -8.91
C SER A 447 -1.12 8.41 -8.27
N ALA A 448 -0.96 7.10 -8.42
CA ALA A 448 0.18 6.36 -7.87
C ALA A 448 1.57 6.93 -8.28
N PRO A 449 1.82 7.32 -9.55
CA PRO A 449 3.08 7.97 -9.92
C PRO A 449 3.32 9.29 -9.17
N SER A 450 2.28 10.11 -9.01
CA SER A 450 2.38 11.39 -8.31
C SER A 450 2.67 11.20 -6.83
N MET A 451 2.09 10.18 -6.19
CA MET A 451 2.38 9.85 -4.80
C MET A 451 3.84 9.41 -4.61
N LEU A 452 4.39 8.59 -5.50
CA LEU A 452 5.80 8.18 -5.44
C LEU A 452 6.76 9.36 -5.65
N ALA A 453 6.46 10.22 -6.62
CA ALA A 453 7.24 11.43 -6.84
C ALA A 453 7.22 12.33 -5.61
N GLU A 454 6.06 12.46 -4.96
CA GLU A 454 5.90 13.23 -3.73
C GLU A 454 6.67 12.61 -2.55
N ALA A 455 6.63 11.28 -2.38
CA ALA A 455 7.40 10.58 -1.35
C ALA A 455 8.91 10.85 -1.49
N ARG A 456 9.44 10.77 -2.71
CA ARG A 456 10.84 11.13 -3.00
C ARG A 456 11.11 12.62 -2.74
N ARG A 457 10.18 13.49 -3.11
CA ARG A 457 10.32 14.95 -2.91
C ARG A 457 10.47 15.31 -1.43
N ILE A 458 9.74 14.64 -0.54
CA ILE A 458 9.85 14.86 0.91
C ILE A 458 10.98 14.07 1.58
N GLY A 459 11.84 13.41 0.79
CA GLY A 459 13.01 12.71 1.30
C GLY A 459 12.67 11.41 2.01
N ILE A 460 11.74 10.62 1.47
CA ILE A 460 11.40 9.28 1.97
C ILE A 460 11.80 8.23 0.93
N ALA A 461 12.61 7.27 1.35
CA ALA A 461 13.04 6.10 0.58
C ALA A 461 12.07 4.92 0.75
N THR A 462 12.35 3.83 0.03
CA THR A 462 11.73 2.49 0.13
C THR A 462 10.21 2.39 -0.04
N ILE A 463 9.50 3.49 -0.30
CA ILE A 463 8.10 3.46 -0.73
C ILE A 463 8.04 2.91 -2.17
N THR A 464 7.43 1.74 -2.31
CA THR A 464 7.35 1.05 -3.60
C THR A 464 6.00 1.26 -4.29
N TRP A 465 5.96 1.06 -5.61
CA TRP A 465 4.73 1.15 -6.40
C TRP A 465 3.60 0.25 -5.87
N PRO A 466 3.82 -1.04 -5.52
CA PRO A 466 2.77 -1.88 -4.95
C PRO A 466 2.14 -1.32 -3.66
N MET A 467 2.93 -0.71 -2.76
CA MET A 467 2.40 -0.11 -1.53
C MET A 467 1.43 1.04 -1.83
N VAL A 468 1.81 1.90 -2.77
CA VAL A 468 0.98 3.03 -3.23
C VAL A 468 -0.30 2.55 -3.92
N GLU A 469 -0.21 1.52 -4.76
CA GLU A 469 -1.37 0.90 -5.42
C GLU A 469 -2.34 0.28 -4.41
N ILE A 470 -1.83 -0.46 -3.41
CA ILE A 470 -2.65 -1.00 -2.32
C ILE A 470 -3.43 0.12 -1.64
N PHE A 471 -2.74 1.20 -1.25
CA PHE A 471 -3.36 2.35 -0.60
C PHE A 471 -4.43 3.01 -1.46
N THR A 472 -4.11 3.28 -2.74
CA THR A 472 -5.03 3.93 -3.70
C THR A 472 -6.29 3.09 -3.94
N ARG A 473 -6.17 1.76 -4.01
CA ARG A 473 -7.31 0.84 -4.18
C ARG A 473 -8.21 0.75 -2.95
N LEU A 474 -7.62 0.91 -1.77
CA LEU A 474 -8.34 0.93 -0.50
C LEU A 474 -9.02 2.29 -0.24
N CYS A 475 -8.56 3.36 -0.90
CA CYS A 475 -9.12 4.69 -0.73
C CYS A 475 -10.60 4.76 -1.16
N PRO A 476 -11.52 5.16 -0.27
CA PRO A 476 -12.95 5.18 -0.57
C PRO A 476 -13.29 6.19 -1.68
N HIS A 477 -12.63 7.35 -1.71
CA HIS A 477 -12.85 8.38 -2.72
C HIS A 477 -12.38 7.93 -4.11
N CYS A 478 -11.15 7.42 -4.22
CA CYS A 478 -10.63 6.90 -5.49
C CYS A 478 -11.46 5.74 -6.02
N LYS A 479 -11.95 4.86 -5.13
CA LYS A 479 -12.83 3.75 -5.51
C LYS A 479 -14.16 4.23 -6.09
N ILE A 480 -14.78 5.25 -5.50
CA ILE A 480 -16.03 5.84 -6.02
C ILE A 480 -15.78 6.53 -7.38
N ARG A 481 -14.69 7.32 -7.48
CA ARG A 481 -14.32 8.03 -8.71
C ARG A 481 -13.99 7.06 -9.85
N GLY A 482 -13.20 6.03 -9.58
CA GLY A 482 -12.85 4.99 -10.56
C GLY A 482 -14.07 4.23 -11.06
N LYS A 483 -15.04 3.93 -10.19
CA LYS A 483 -16.30 3.29 -10.61
C LYS A 483 -17.11 4.16 -11.57
N ASN A 484 -17.15 5.47 -11.35
CA ASN A 484 -17.87 6.40 -12.22
C ASN A 484 -17.18 6.57 -13.58
N ASN A 485 -15.85 6.58 -13.61
CA ASN A 485 -15.09 6.65 -14.86
C ASN A 485 -15.27 5.40 -15.71
N ASN A 486 -15.23 4.20 -15.10
CA ASN A 486 -15.44 2.95 -15.83
C ASN A 486 -16.87 2.82 -16.37
N ALA A 487 -17.87 3.36 -15.66
CA ALA A 487 -19.25 3.38 -16.14
C ALA A 487 -19.44 4.30 -17.36
N ARG A 488 -18.69 5.41 -17.44
CA ARG A 488 -18.69 6.29 -18.61
C ARG A 488 -18.00 5.65 -19.81
N ALA A 489 -16.82 5.06 -19.61
CA ALA A 489 -16.09 4.39 -20.68
C ALA A 489 -16.92 3.24 -21.30
N ALA A 490 -17.63 2.47 -20.48
CA ALA A 490 -18.52 1.41 -20.98
C ALA A 490 -19.73 1.95 -21.76
N ALA A 491 -20.25 3.13 -21.42
CA ALA A 491 -21.37 3.74 -22.14
C ALA A 491 -20.95 4.31 -23.50
N GLU A 492 -19.72 4.79 -23.63
CA GLU A 492 -19.17 5.28 -24.90
C GLU A 492 -18.86 4.14 -25.88
N GLU A 493 -18.42 2.97 -25.39
CA GLU A 493 -18.16 1.78 -26.23
C GLU A 493 -19.46 1.16 -26.80
N GLU A 494 -20.61 1.35 -26.14
CA GLU A 494 -21.91 0.88 -26.64
C GLU A 494 -22.55 1.85 -27.66
N GLN A 495 -22.02 3.08 -27.79
CA GLN A 495 -22.56 4.13 -28.66
C GLN A 495 -21.79 4.36 -29.97
N THR A 496 -20.78 3.56 -30.30
CA THR A 496 -20.21 3.55 -31.66
C THR A 496 -21.04 2.62 -32.56
N PRO A 497 -22.00 3.15 -33.36
CA PRO A 497 -22.72 2.33 -34.33
C PRO A 497 -21.71 1.73 -35.31
N SER A 498 -21.79 0.41 -35.46
CA SER A 498 -21.08 -0.38 -36.48
C SER A 498 -21.48 0.10 -37.88
N ALA A 499 -20.85 1.17 -38.34
CA ALA A 499 -21.09 1.81 -39.62
C ALA A 499 -19.84 1.71 -40.50
N SER A 500 -19.48 0.50 -40.92
CA SER A 500 -18.64 0.27 -42.11
C SER A 500 -18.60 -1.21 -42.50
N ARG A 501 -19.75 -1.78 -42.86
CA ARG A 501 -19.75 -2.89 -43.83
C ARG A 501 -19.48 -2.29 -45.20
N ALA A 502 -18.21 -2.27 -45.59
CA ALA A 502 -17.81 -1.96 -46.96
C ALA A 502 -18.39 -3.03 -47.90
N SER A 503 -19.30 -2.61 -48.77
CA SER A 503 -19.84 -3.43 -49.86
C SER A 503 -18.76 -3.58 -50.95
N SER A 504 -18.07 -4.71 -50.97
CA SER A 504 -17.18 -5.07 -52.09
C SER A 504 -18.03 -5.48 -53.30
N HIS A 505 -18.30 -4.52 -54.19
CA HIS A 505 -18.90 -4.78 -55.50
C HIS A 505 -17.82 -5.34 -56.44
N ILE A 506 -17.80 -6.65 -56.64
CA ILE A 506 -17.01 -7.31 -57.69
C ILE A 506 -17.70 -7.03 -59.02
N SER A 507 -17.07 -6.21 -59.88
CA SER A 507 -17.49 -6.01 -61.27
C SER A 507 -16.65 -6.93 -62.15
N LYS A 508 -17.29 -7.95 -62.76
CA LYS A 508 -16.70 -8.75 -63.84
C LYS A 508 -16.81 -7.98 -65.16
N ARG A 509 -15.69 -7.85 -65.87
CA ARG A 509 -15.63 -7.72 -67.32
C ARG A 509 -14.55 -8.65 -67.84
#